data_AF-A0A7W8JKX4-F1
#
_entry.id   AF-A0A7W8JKX4-F1
#
_cell.length_a   1.000
_cell.length_b   1.000
_cell.length_c   1.000
_cell.angle_alpha   90.00
_cell.angle_beta   90.00
_cell.angle_gamma   90.00
#
_symmetry.space_group_name_H-M   'P 1'
#
loop_
_entity.id
_entity.type
_entity.pdbx_description
1 polymer ?
#
loop_
_entity_poly.entity_id
_entity_poly.type
_entity_poly.pdbx_seq_one_letter_code
_entity_poly.pdbx_strand_id
1 'polypeptide(L)'
;MSITAGVLAVVGAASAVYSANQQQKALNQQAQAQQKQIDQAASARTDDRLKVAREQRAAARAASAESGTSGNSTDAILNDLLMQSGRDVSRIEKNRENGQLESQQEVSSKTSEINGQLVSGLAGSASAGANAYSSYKIKTGK
;
A
#
# COMPACT_ATOMS: atom_id res chain seq x y z
N MET A 1 -6.59 -38.81 32.69
CA MET A 1 -5.74 -38.42 31.55
C MET A 1 -6.28 -37.12 30.95
N SER A 2 -5.77 -35.95 31.34
CA SER A 2 -6.28 -34.63 30.90
C SER A 2 -5.34 -33.86 29.96
N ILE A 3 -4.23 -34.47 29.54
CA ILE A 3 -3.17 -33.79 28.78
C ILE A 3 -3.60 -33.53 27.32
N THR A 4 -4.49 -34.35 26.77
CA THR A 4 -4.82 -34.35 25.33
C THR A 4 -5.61 -33.11 24.87
N ALA A 5 -6.50 -32.56 25.70
CA ALA A 5 -7.33 -31.40 25.32
C ALA A 5 -6.55 -30.07 25.34
N GLY A 6 -5.63 -29.89 26.31
CA GLY A 6 -4.78 -28.70 26.39
C GLY A 6 -3.76 -28.62 25.25
N VAL A 7 -3.19 -29.77 24.85
CA VAL A 7 -2.21 -29.83 23.75
C VAL A 7 -2.86 -29.53 22.40
N LEU A 8 -4.07 -30.05 22.12
CA LEU A 8 -4.77 -29.77 20.87
C LEU A 8 -5.16 -28.29 20.70
N ALA A 9 -5.59 -27.62 21.78
CA ALA A 9 -5.92 -26.19 21.74
C ALA A 9 -4.67 -25.31 21.50
N VAL A 10 -3.55 -25.64 22.14
CA VAL A 10 -2.28 -24.91 21.97
C VAL A 10 -1.68 -25.13 20.58
N VAL A 11 -1.78 -26.34 20.03
CA VAL A 11 -1.33 -26.65 18.65
C VAL A 11 -2.19 -25.92 17.61
N GLY A 12 -3.51 -25.86 17.82
CA GLY A 12 -4.42 -25.06 16.98
C GLY A 12 -4.08 -23.57 16.99
N ALA A 13 -3.86 -23.00 18.18
CA ALA A 13 -3.45 -21.61 18.36
C ALA A 13 -2.09 -21.30 17.68
N ALA A 14 -1.09 -22.16 17.88
CA ALA A 14 0.23 -22.00 17.29
C ALA A 14 0.19 -22.03 15.76
N SER A 15 -0.62 -22.92 15.18
CA SER A 15 -0.79 -23.02 13.72
C SER A 15 -1.48 -21.80 13.11
N ALA A 16 -2.47 -21.22 13.82
CA ALA A 16 -3.16 -20.00 13.39
C ALA A 16 -2.24 -18.77 13.44
N VAL A 17 -1.46 -18.61 14.52
CA VAL A 17 -0.48 -17.51 14.65
C VAL A 17 0.63 -17.64 13.60
N TYR A 18 1.06 -18.86 13.29
CA TYR A 18 2.07 -19.11 12.26
C TYR A 18 1.57 -18.77 10.85
N SER A 19 0.35 -19.21 10.49
CA SER A 19 -0.24 -18.92 9.18
C SER A 19 -0.54 -17.43 9.00
N ALA A 20 -0.97 -16.74 10.05
CA ALA A 20 -1.17 -15.29 10.02
C ALA A 20 0.13 -14.51 9.86
N ASN A 21 1.22 -14.92 10.53
CA ASN A 21 2.54 -14.31 10.33
C ASN A 21 3.03 -14.47 8.88
N GLN A 22 2.82 -15.65 8.29
CA GLN A 22 3.16 -15.90 6.89
C GLN A 22 2.33 -15.01 5.95
N GLN A 23 1.02 -14.88 6.18
CA GLN A 23 0.15 -13.98 5.40
C GLN A 23 0.56 -12.51 5.54
N GLN A 24 0.86 -12.06 6.74
CA GLN A 24 1.29 -10.68 7.00
C GLN A 24 2.64 -10.39 6.31
N LYS A 25 3.56 -11.35 6.31
CA LYS A 25 4.85 -11.24 5.60
C LYS A 25 4.65 -11.17 4.08
N ALA A 26 3.77 -12.01 3.52
CA ALA A 26 3.44 -11.97 2.10
C ALA A 26 2.77 -10.64 1.70
N LEU A 27 1.83 -10.14 2.52
CA LEU A 27 1.19 -8.83 2.32
C LEU A 27 2.21 -7.69 2.33
N ASN A 28 3.14 -7.67 3.29
CA ASN A 28 4.17 -6.66 3.36
C ASN A 28 5.11 -6.69 2.13
N GLN A 29 5.46 -7.87 1.64
CA GLN A 29 6.27 -8.01 0.43
C GLN A 29 5.50 -7.51 -0.81
N GLN A 30 4.21 -7.82 -0.90
CA GLN A 30 3.35 -7.37 -1.99
C GLN A 30 3.16 -5.85 -1.96
N ALA A 31 2.99 -5.26 -0.77
CA ALA A 31 2.91 -3.83 -0.57
C ALA A 31 4.20 -3.11 -1.00
N GLN A 32 5.37 -3.61 -0.59
CA GLN A 32 6.65 -3.05 -1.04
C GLN A 32 6.82 -3.14 -2.56
N ALA A 33 6.37 -4.24 -3.19
CA ALA A 33 6.41 -4.37 -4.64
C ALA A 33 5.48 -3.36 -5.34
N GLN A 34 4.26 -3.18 -4.84
CA GLN A 34 3.33 -2.15 -5.33
C GLN A 34 3.91 -0.74 -5.16
N GLN A 35 4.49 -0.43 -4.01
CA GLN A 35 5.07 0.88 -3.73
C GLN A 35 6.21 1.18 -4.70
N LYS A 36 7.09 0.21 -4.97
CA LYS A 36 8.13 0.30 -6.00
C LYS A 36 7.54 0.53 -7.39
N GLN A 37 6.46 -0.13 -7.76
CA GLN A 37 5.79 0.07 -9.06
C GLN A 37 5.17 1.47 -9.17
N ILE A 38 4.53 1.97 -8.11
CA ILE A 38 3.97 3.32 -8.04
C ILE A 38 5.09 4.36 -8.20
N ASP A 39 6.20 4.18 -7.51
CA ASP A 39 7.36 5.08 -7.60
C ASP A 39 8.02 5.03 -8.98
N GLN A 40 8.21 3.83 -9.55
CA GLN A 40 8.75 3.68 -10.91
C GLN A 40 7.83 4.30 -11.97
N ALA A 41 6.52 4.08 -11.88
CA ALA A 41 5.55 4.65 -12.81
C ALA A 41 5.47 6.18 -12.67
N ALA A 42 5.55 6.71 -11.45
CA ALA A 42 5.61 8.14 -11.22
C ALA A 42 6.91 8.74 -11.77
N SER A 43 8.06 8.11 -11.53
CA SER A 43 9.35 8.56 -12.07
C SER A 43 9.34 8.60 -13.60
N ALA A 44 8.87 7.53 -14.25
CA ALA A 44 8.79 7.48 -15.71
C ALA A 44 7.89 8.59 -16.28
N ARG A 45 6.72 8.83 -15.65
CA ARG A 45 5.81 9.92 -16.05
C ARG A 45 6.44 11.30 -15.86
N THR A 46 7.18 11.50 -14.78
CA THR A 46 7.90 12.75 -14.52
C THR A 46 8.99 12.99 -15.57
N ASP A 47 9.77 11.95 -15.90
CA ASP A 47 10.83 12.03 -16.91
C ASP A 47 10.26 12.32 -18.31
N ASP A 48 9.17 11.65 -18.69
CA ASP A 48 8.47 11.91 -19.96
C ASP A 48 7.94 13.35 -20.03
N ARG A 49 7.37 13.86 -18.93
CA ARG A 49 6.88 15.25 -18.87
C ARG A 49 8.02 16.27 -18.94
N LEU A 50 9.13 16.02 -18.27
CA LEU A 50 10.34 16.85 -18.37
C LEU A 50 10.89 16.86 -19.79
N LYS A 51 10.87 15.71 -20.48
CA LYS A 51 11.29 15.62 -21.88
C LYS A 51 10.39 16.45 -22.79
N VAL A 52 9.07 16.29 -22.67
CA VAL A 52 8.08 17.09 -23.43
C VAL A 52 8.24 18.59 -23.15
N ALA A 53 8.43 18.98 -21.89
CA ALA A 53 8.64 20.38 -21.52
C ALA A 53 9.93 20.95 -22.15
N ARG A 54 11.01 20.16 -22.22
CA ARG A 54 12.25 20.57 -22.91
C ARG A 54 12.04 20.73 -24.41
N GLU A 55 11.33 19.81 -25.04
CA GLU A 55 10.98 19.88 -26.47
C GLU A 55 10.12 21.11 -26.77
N GLN A 56 9.09 21.36 -25.97
CA GLN A 56 8.25 22.57 -26.09
C GLN A 56 9.04 23.85 -25.90
N ARG A 57 9.98 23.87 -24.94
CA ARG A 57 10.85 25.02 -24.72
C ARG A 57 11.79 25.29 -25.91
N ALA A 58 12.33 24.22 -26.50
CA ALA A 58 13.16 24.32 -27.71
C ALA A 58 12.33 24.79 -28.91
N ALA A 59 11.13 24.24 -29.09
CA ALA A 59 10.19 24.64 -30.15
C ALA A 59 9.74 26.09 -29.99
N ALA A 60 9.43 26.54 -28.77
CA ALA A 60 9.06 27.93 -28.50
C ALA A 60 10.20 28.90 -28.83
N ARG A 61 11.46 28.54 -28.48
CA ARG A 61 12.64 29.33 -28.86
C ARG A 61 12.85 29.38 -30.37
N ALA A 62 12.71 28.25 -31.06
CA ALA A 62 12.82 28.19 -32.52
C ALA A 62 11.72 29.02 -33.20
N ALA A 63 10.47 28.88 -32.77
CA ALA A 63 9.33 29.63 -33.28
C ALA A 63 9.46 31.14 -33.01
N SER A 64 9.96 31.56 -31.84
CA SER A 64 10.25 32.98 -31.58
C SER A 64 11.38 33.52 -32.43
N ALA A 65 12.41 32.71 -32.71
CA ALA A 65 13.49 33.09 -33.62
C ALA A 65 13.00 33.24 -35.07
N GLU A 66 12.11 32.37 -35.54
CA GLU A 66 11.50 32.45 -36.87
C GLU A 66 10.46 33.57 -36.98
N SER A 67 9.71 33.85 -35.91
CA SER A 67 8.65 34.87 -35.88
C SER A 67 9.19 36.30 -35.71
N GLY A 68 10.46 36.47 -35.32
CA GLY A 68 11.01 37.79 -34.97
C GLY A 68 10.37 38.43 -33.72
N THR A 69 9.56 37.67 -32.97
CA THR A 69 8.96 38.12 -31.71
C THR A 69 10.03 38.14 -30.64
N SER A 70 10.50 39.33 -30.27
CA SER A 70 11.65 39.51 -29.37
C SER A 70 11.26 39.59 -27.88
N GLY A 71 12.08 38.94 -27.03
CA GLY A 71 12.27 39.27 -25.61
C GLY A 71 11.07 38.98 -24.71
N ASN A 72 10.16 39.94 -24.55
CA ASN A 72 9.11 39.89 -23.53
C ASN A 72 8.04 38.82 -23.81
N SER A 73 7.63 38.65 -25.07
CA SER A 73 6.60 37.66 -25.43
C SER A 73 7.13 36.24 -25.35
N THR A 74 8.38 36.02 -25.75
CA THR A 74 9.05 34.72 -25.64
C THR A 74 9.28 34.35 -24.18
N ASP A 75 9.74 35.29 -23.35
CA ASP A 75 9.92 35.03 -21.92
C ASP A 75 8.60 34.73 -21.22
N ALA A 76 7.50 35.40 -21.58
CA ALA A 76 6.17 35.08 -21.06
C ALA A 76 5.74 33.65 -21.43
N ILE A 77 5.93 33.23 -22.68
CA ILE A 77 5.61 31.86 -23.15
C ILE A 77 6.48 30.82 -22.43
N LEU A 78 7.77 31.08 -22.28
CA LEU A 78 8.71 30.19 -21.59
C LEU A 78 8.38 30.06 -20.09
N ASN A 79 7.91 31.15 -19.47
CA ASN A 79 7.53 31.16 -18.06
C ASN A 79 6.19 30.42 -17.83
N ASP A 80 5.22 30.58 -18.72
CA ASP A 80 3.97 29.81 -18.68
C ASP A 80 4.22 28.30 -18.87
N LEU A 81 5.10 27.92 -19.81
CA LEU A 81 5.54 26.53 -20.00
C LEU A 81 6.20 25.96 -18.73
N LEU A 82 7.04 26.74 -18.04
CA LEU A 82 7.64 26.35 -16.77
C LEU A 82 6.59 26.18 -15.67
N MET A 83 5.65 27.10 -15.54
CA MET A 83 4.55 27.01 -14.58
C MET A 83 3.64 25.81 -14.87
N GLN A 84 3.39 25.50 -16.14
CA GLN A 84 2.58 24.35 -16.55
C GLN A 84 3.32 23.04 -16.23
N SER A 85 4.59 22.93 -16.59
CA SER A 85 5.42 21.77 -16.24
C SER A 85 5.52 21.56 -14.74
N GLY A 86 5.67 22.63 -13.94
CA GLY A 86 5.73 22.54 -12.48
C GLY A 86 4.41 22.05 -11.87
N ARG A 87 3.27 22.52 -12.39
CA ARG A 87 1.93 22.04 -11.97
C ARG A 87 1.73 20.57 -12.33
N ASP A 88 2.20 20.13 -13.49
CA ASP A 88 2.08 18.74 -13.92
C ASP A 88 2.93 17.79 -13.08
N VAL A 89 4.19 18.16 -12.77
CA VAL A 89 5.04 17.39 -11.85
C VAL A 89 4.42 17.32 -10.46
N SER A 90 3.93 18.44 -9.93
CA SER A 90 3.24 18.46 -8.63
C SER A 90 2.00 17.56 -8.60
N ARG A 91 1.24 17.48 -9.71
CA ARG A 91 0.11 16.54 -9.81
C ARG A 91 0.57 15.08 -9.86
N ILE A 92 1.66 14.78 -10.56
CA ILE A 92 2.24 13.43 -10.60
C ILE A 92 2.70 13.02 -9.20
N GLU A 93 3.38 13.90 -8.47
CA GLU A 93 3.82 13.65 -7.10
C GLU A 93 2.64 13.47 -6.14
N LYS A 94 1.59 14.30 -6.23
CA LYS A 94 0.38 14.11 -5.41
C LYS A 94 -0.32 12.79 -5.71
N ASN A 95 -0.38 12.39 -6.98
CA ASN A 95 -0.95 11.08 -7.35
C ASN A 95 -0.09 9.93 -6.82
N ARG A 96 1.24 10.08 -6.82
CA ARG A 96 2.17 9.12 -6.21
C ARG A 96 1.94 9.03 -4.70
N GLU A 97 1.87 10.16 -4.01
CA GLU A 97 1.63 10.23 -2.56
C GLU A 97 0.28 9.63 -2.17
N ASN A 98 -0.79 9.97 -2.90
CA ASN A 98 -2.11 9.37 -2.70
C ASN A 98 -2.09 7.86 -2.91
N GLY A 99 -1.43 7.37 -3.97
CA GLY A 99 -1.28 5.93 -4.20
C GLY A 99 -0.49 5.22 -3.10
N GLN A 100 0.53 5.87 -2.52
CA GLN A 100 1.26 5.34 -1.37
C GLN A 100 0.40 5.32 -0.10
N LEU A 101 -0.44 6.34 0.12
CA LEU A 101 -1.36 6.40 1.26
C LEU A 101 -2.48 5.35 1.15
N GLU A 102 -3.09 5.19 -0.03
CA GLU A 102 -4.08 4.14 -0.29
C GLU A 102 -3.50 2.75 -0.06
N SER A 103 -2.30 2.48 -0.59
CA SER A 103 -1.61 1.20 -0.40
C SER A 103 -1.32 0.93 1.09
N GLN A 104 -0.89 1.94 1.85
CA GLN A 104 -0.68 1.80 3.30
C GLN A 104 -1.98 1.57 4.08
N GLN A 105 -3.07 2.25 3.70
CA GLN A 105 -4.38 2.03 4.31
C GLN A 105 -4.90 0.62 4.03
N GLU A 106 -4.73 0.12 2.81
CA GLU A 106 -5.12 -1.24 2.42
C GLU A 106 -4.33 -2.30 3.22
N VAL A 107 -3.03 -2.11 3.41
CA VAL A 107 -2.21 -3.01 4.25
C VAL A 107 -2.67 -2.97 5.71
N SER A 108 -2.96 -1.77 6.22
CA SER A 108 -3.40 -1.58 7.60
C SER A 108 -4.76 -2.22 7.85
N SER A 109 -5.71 -2.09 6.91
CA SER A 109 -7.03 -2.72 7.02
C SER A 109 -6.92 -4.25 6.95
N LYS A 110 -6.19 -4.80 5.98
CA LYS A 110 -5.97 -6.25 5.88
C LYS A 110 -5.25 -6.83 7.09
N THR A 111 -4.29 -6.10 7.65
CA THR A 111 -3.62 -6.50 8.90
C THR A 111 -4.59 -6.52 10.08
N SER A 112 -5.47 -5.52 10.19
CA SER A 112 -6.50 -5.48 11.21
C SER A 112 -7.51 -6.62 11.05
N GLU A 113 -7.90 -6.96 9.82
CA GLU A 113 -8.77 -8.10 9.52
C GLU A 113 -8.12 -9.43 9.92
N ILE A 114 -6.84 -9.64 9.57
CA ILE A 114 -6.09 -10.85 9.96
C ILE A 114 -6.02 -10.98 11.48
N ASN A 115 -5.72 -9.88 12.19
CA ASN A 115 -5.69 -9.88 13.65
C ASN A 115 -7.08 -10.14 14.25
N GLY A 116 -8.15 -9.58 13.68
CA GLY A 116 -9.52 -9.85 14.09
C GLY A 116 -9.93 -11.31 13.90
N GLN A 117 -9.56 -11.91 12.76
CA GLN A 117 -9.80 -13.32 12.46
C GLN A 117 -8.99 -14.24 13.39
N LEU A 118 -7.74 -13.89 13.68
CA LEU A 118 -6.91 -14.59 14.67
C LEU A 118 -7.56 -14.59 16.06
N VAL A 119 -7.97 -13.42 16.55
CA VAL A 119 -8.60 -13.29 17.88
C VAL A 119 -9.93 -14.03 17.92
N SER A 120 -10.75 -13.93 16.87
CA SER A 120 -12.03 -14.64 16.76
C SER A 120 -11.84 -16.16 16.70
N GLY A 121 -10.91 -16.65 15.88
CA GLY A 121 -10.57 -18.07 15.77
C GLY A 121 -9.98 -18.64 17.08
N LEU A 122 -9.14 -17.86 17.76
CA LEU A 122 -8.57 -18.23 19.05
C LEU A 122 -9.65 -18.25 20.14
N ALA A 123 -10.52 -17.24 20.22
CA ALA A 123 -11.64 -17.20 21.15
C ALA A 123 -12.65 -18.34 20.90
N GLY A 124 -12.91 -18.67 19.64
CA GLY A 124 -13.72 -19.83 19.24
C GLY A 124 -13.11 -21.16 19.67
N SER A 125 -11.80 -21.33 19.51
CA SER A 125 -11.09 -22.54 19.95
C SER A 125 -10.99 -22.66 21.48
N ALA A 126 -10.79 -21.55 22.18
CA ALA A 126 -10.74 -21.50 23.64
C ALA A 126 -12.13 -21.75 24.27
N SER A 127 -13.19 -21.19 23.67
CA SER A 127 -14.57 -21.43 24.11
C SER A 127 -15.02 -22.87 23.83
N ALA A 128 -14.62 -23.47 22.70
CA ALA A 128 -14.82 -24.89 22.43
C ALA A 128 -14.09 -25.79 23.46
N GLY A 129 -12.85 -25.45 23.81
CA GLY A 129 -12.09 -26.13 24.86
C GLY A 129 -12.72 -25.99 26.26
N ALA A 130 -13.22 -24.80 26.60
CA ALA A 130 -13.88 -24.54 27.87
C ALA A 130 -15.23 -25.28 28.00
N ASN A 131 -16.03 -25.33 26.92
CA ASN A 131 -17.29 -26.08 26.89
C ASN A 131 -17.05 -27.58 27.01
N ALA A 132 -16.04 -28.13 26.31
CA ALA A 132 -15.67 -29.53 26.45
C ALA A 132 -15.20 -29.87 27.89
N TYR A 133 -14.46 -28.98 28.53
CA TYR A 133 -13.99 -29.17 29.92
C TYR A 133 -15.13 -29.08 30.95
N SER A 134 -16.08 -28.16 30.75
CA SER A 134 -17.27 -28.00 31.57
C SER A 134 -18.18 -29.22 31.49
N SER A 135 -18.48 -29.70 30.27
CA SER A 135 -19.28 -30.91 30.05
C SER A 135 -18.63 -32.18 30.63
N TYR A 136 -17.30 -32.27 30.64
CA TYR A 136 -16.59 -33.43 31.20
C TYR A 136 -16.70 -33.47 32.73
N LYS A 137 -16.52 -32.33 33.42
CA LYS A 137 -16.68 -32.25 34.89
C LYS A 137 -18.09 -32.61 35.35
N ILE A 138 -19.13 -32.23 34.60
CA ILE A 138 -20.52 -32.57 34.91
C ILE A 138 -20.76 -34.08 34.80
N LYS A 139 -20.08 -34.78 33.88
CA LYS A 139 -20.24 -36.23 33.68
C LYS A 139 -19.49 -37.11 34.68
N THR A 140 -18.39 -36.63 35.27
CA THR A 140 -17.60 -37.36 36.28
C THR A 140 -17.95 -37.02 37.73
N GLY A 141 -18.94 -36.17 37.97
CA GLY A 141 -19.38 -35.73 39.30
C GLY A 141 -20.57 -36.48 39.91
N LYS A 142 -20.79 -37.75 39.55
CA LYS A 142 -21.74 -38.64 40.22
C LYS A 142 -21.04 -39.89 40.72
#